data_AF-A0A7W9MKA0-F1
#
_entry.id   AF-A0A7W9MKA0-F1
#
_cell.length_a   1.000
_cell.length_b   1.000
_cell.length_c   1.000
_cell.angle_alpha   90.00
_cell.angle_beta   90.00
_cell.angle_gamma   90.00
#
_symmetry.space_group_name_H-M   'P 1'
#
loop_
_entity.id
_entity.type
_entity.pdbx_description
1 polymer ?
#
loop_
_entity_poly.entity_id
_entity_poly.type
_entity_poly.pdbx_seq_one_letter_code
_entity_poly.pdbx_strand_id
1 'polypeptide(L)' 'MIVDLRVWKGERPPWTVSDGLWERIEPLLPKTERRQRHPGLKRLDDRKALCGIPFVFSTAIP' A
#
# COMPACT_ATOMS: atom_id res chain seq x y z
N MET A 1 24.18 -1.05 7.54
CA MET A 1 24.47 -2.44 7.13
C MET A 1 23.66 -3.32 8.06
N ILE A 2 22.71 -4.17 7.70
CA ILE A 2 22.19 -4.74 6.46
C ILE A 2 20.82 -5.27 6.92
N VAL A 3 19.69 -4.83 6.34
CA VAL A 3 18.49 -5.67 6.34
C VAL A 3 18.50 -6.35 4.98
N ASP A 4 19.07 -7.56 4.97
CA ASP A 4 19.07 -8.44 3.80
C ASP A 4 17.63 -8.94 3.61
N LEU A 5 16.80 -8.10 3.01
CA LEU A 5 15.52 -8.49 2.45
C LEU A 5 15.84 -9.41 1.27
N ARG A 6 15.94 -10.72 1.53
CA ARG A 6 15.95 -11.74 0.49
C ARG A 6 14.57 -11.82 -0.17
N VAL A 7 14.20 -10.76 -0.89
CA VAL A 7 13.24 -10.84 -1.99
C VAL A 7 14.03 -11.48 -3.13
N TRP A 8 13.84 -12.77 -3.34
CA TRP A 8 14.40 -13.44 -4.50
C TRP A 8 13.93 -12.72 -5.77
N LYS A 9 14.88 -12.44 -6.67
CA LYS A 9 14.64 -11.80 -7.98
C LYS A 9 13.55 -12.57 -8.74
N GLY A 10 12.30 -12.12 -8.64
CA GLY A 10 11.15 -12.71 -9.36
C GLY A 10 9.86 -12.74 -8.56
N GLU A 11 9.91 -12.72 -7.23
CA GLU A 11 8.72 -12.74 -6.39
C GLU A 11 8.27 -11.32 -6.03
N ARG A 12 6.99 -11.01 -6.25
CA ARG A 12 6.40 -9.76 -5.77
C ARG A 12 6.51 -9.76 -4.24
N PRO A 13 6.91 -8.65 -3.60
CA PRO A 13 6.97 -8.59 -2.15
C PRO A 13 5.64 -9.06 -1.55
N PRO A 14 5.62 -9.84 -0.47
CA PRO A 14 4.40 -10.47 0.04
C PRO A 14 3.31 -9.47 0.45
N TRP A 15 3.68 -8.21 0.71
CA TRP A 15 2.76 -7.12 0.99
C TRP A 15 2.22 -6.38 -0.25
N THR A 16 2.54 -6.86 -1.46
CA THR A 16 2.02 -6.30 -2.71
C THR A 16 0.57 -6.69 -2.90
N VAL A 17 -0.32 -5.70 -2.95
CA VAL A 17 -1.74 -5.91 -3.26
C VAL A 17 -1.89 -6.40 -4.70
N SER A 18 -2.45 -7.60 -4.88
CA SER A 18 -2.73 -8.17 -6.21
C SER A 18 -3.80 -7.36 -6.95
N ASP A 19 -3.77 -7.37 -8.28
CA ASP A 19 -4.71 -6.60 -9.11
C ASP A 19 -6.17 -7.04 -8.87
N GLY A 20 -6.43 -8.34 -8.80
CA GLY A 20 -7.79 -8.85 -8.54
C GLY A 20 -8.32 -8.54 -7.13
N LEU A 21 -7.44 -8.37 -6.13
CA LEU A 21 -7.85 -7.86 -4.81
C LEU A 21 -8.16 -6.36 -4.88
N TRP A 22 -7.31 -5.61 -5.59
CA TRP A 22 -7.47 -4.18 -5.78
C TRP A 22 -8.79 -3.84 -6.49
N GLU A 23 -9.14 -4.55 -7.57
CA GLU A 23 -10.40 -4.38 -8.32
C GLU A 23 -11.65 -4.53 -7.45
N ARG A 24 -11.58 -5.34 -6.38
CA ARG A 24 -12.69 -5.53 -5.43
C ARG A 24 -12.74 -4.45 -4.36
N ILE A 25 -11.58 -3.93 -3.94
CA ILE A 25 -11.47 -2.96 -2.84
C ILE A 25 -11.67 -1.53 -3.34
N GLU A 26 -11.07 -1.17 -4.48
CA GLU A 26 -11.13 0.18 -5.06
C GLU A 26 -12.55 0.78 -5.11
N PRO A 27 -13.59 0.09 -5.60
CA PRO A 27 -14.94 0.66 -5.66
C PRO A 27 -15.58 0.90 -4.28
N LEU A 28 -15.07 0.27 -3.23
CA LEU A 28 -15.56 0.43 -1.86
C LEU A 28 -14.92 1.63 -1.15
N LEU A 29 -13.81 2.16 -1.68
CA LEU A 29 -13.11 3.27 -1.07
C LEU A 29 -13.83 4.59 -1.35
N PRO A 30 -13.99 5.47 -0.33
CA PRO A 30 -14.64 6.75 -0.51
C PRO A 30 -13.78 7.68 -1.36
N LYS A 31 -14.37 8.23 -2.43
CA LYS A 31 -13.74 9.29 -3.22
C LYS A 31 -13.70 10.56 -2.39
N THR A 32 -12.55 10.86 -1.81
CA THR A 32 -12.36 12.07 -1.00
C THR A 32 -12.06 13.27 -1.89
N GLU A 33 -12.95 14.24 -1.91
CA GLU A 33 -12.69 15.52 -2.59
C GLU A 33 -11.54 16.26 -1.91
N ARG A 34 -10.59 16.72 -2.73
CA ARG A 34 -9.46 17.50 -2.23
C ARG A 34 -9.94 18.91 -1.92
N ARG A 35 -9.68 19.37 -0.68
CA ARG A 35 -9.94 20.75 -0.26
C ARG A 35 -9.23 21.74 -1.19
N GLN A 36 -9.96 22.73 -1.70
CA GLN A 36 -9.40 23.74 -2.61
C GLN A 36 -8.58 24.79 -1.87
N ARG A 37 -9.05 25.25 -0.71
CA ARG A 37 -8.36 26.28 0.07
C ARG A 37 -7.46 25.64 1.12
N HIS A 38 -6.16 25.91 1.02
CA HIS A 38 -5.08 25.31 1.80
C HIS A 38 -5.01 23.78 1.64
N PRO A 39 -4.76 23.28 0.42
CA PRO A 39 -4.53 21.86 0.24
C PRO A 39 -3.24 21.48 0.97
N GLY A 40 -3.36 20.57 1.94
CA GLY A 40 -2.18 19.97 2.57
C GLY A 40 -1.38 19.09 1.61
N LEU A 41 -0.52 18.25 2.18
CA LEU A 41 0.22 17.24 1.45
C LEU A 41 -0.72 16.38 0.59
N LYS A 42 -0.29 16.09 -0.63
CA LYS A 42 -1.04 15.22 -1.55
C LYS A 42 -1.19 13.85 -0.88
N ARG A 43 -2.42 13.31 -0.86
CA ARG A 43 -2.67 11.96 -0.36
C ARG A 43 -1.83 10.97 -1.17
N LEU A 44 -1.31 9.96 -0.48
CA LEU A 44 -0.71 8.81 -1.13
C LEU A 44 -1.80 8.11 -1.96
N ASP A 45 -1.37 7.46 -3.03
CA ASP A 45 -2.23 6.56 -3.79
C ASP A 45 -2.79 5.46 -2.87
N ASP A 46 -4.10 5.21 -2.94
CA ASP A 46 -4.79 4.34 -2.00
C ASP A 46 -4.26 2.90 -2.07
N ARG A 47 -3.83 2.44 -3.25
CA ARG A 47 -3.22 1.11 -3.42
C ARG A 47 -1.88 1.02 -2.71
N LYS A 48 -1.07 2.07 -2.81
CA LYS A 48 0.21 2.16 -2.09
C LYS A 48 0.02 2.24 -0.58
N ALA A 49 -1.01 2.96 -0.11
CA ALA A 49 -1.35 3.00 1.30
C ALA A 49 -1.79 1.62 1.81
N LEU A 50 -2.59 0.89 1.03
CA LEU A 50 -3.03 -0.46 1.36
C LEU A 50 -1.88 -1.46 1.45
N CYS A 51 -0.86 -1.37 0.58
CA CYS A 51 0.34 -2.21 0.68
C CYS A 51 1.08 -2.06 2.03
N GLY A 52 0.95 -0.92 2.71
CA GLY A 52 1.60 -0.68 4.01
C GLY A 52 1.02 -1.52 5.16
N ILE A 53 -0.26 -1.91 5.10
CA ILE A 53 -0.91 -2.66 6.16
C ILE A 53 -0.38 -4.11 6.23
N PRO A 54 -0.40 -4.91 5.13
CA PRO A 54 0.20 -6.24 5.12
C PRO A 54 1.70 -6.22 5.39
N PHE A 55 2.39 -5.15 4.99
CA PHE A 55 3.81 -4.96 5.30
C PHE A 55 4.04 -4.99 6.82
N VAL A 56 3.30 -4.17 7.58
CA VAL A 56 3.42 -4.15 9.05
C VAL A 56 3.14 -5.52 9.66
N PHE A 57 2.08 -6.22 9.23
CA PHE A 57 1.79 -7.57 9.74
C PHE A 57 2.90 -8.57 9.40
N SER A 58 3.47 -8.49 8.19
CA SER A 58 4.47 -9.43 7.72
C SER A 58 5.86 -9.19 8.33
N THR A 59 6.18 -7.95 8.76
CA THR A 59 7.53 -7.61 9.22
C THR A 59 7.60 -7.22 10.70
N ALA A 60 6.49 -6.88 11.35
CA ALA A 60 6.48 -6.36 12.72
C ALA A 60 6.04 -7.37 13.79
N ILE A 61 5.64 -8.59 13.40
CA ILE A 61 5.31 -9.69 14.33
C ILE A 61 6.33 -10.81 14.10
N PRO A 62 7.21 -11.12 15.07
CA PRO A 62 8.18 -12.21 14.98
C PRO A 62 7.54 -13.60 15.06
#